data_AF-A0A2A5JHX9-F1
#
_entry.id   AF-A0A2A5JHX9-F1
#
_cell.length_a   1.000
_cell.length_b   1.000
_cell.length_c   1.000
_cell.angle_alpha   90.00
_cell.angle_beta   90.00
_cell.angle_gamma   90.00
#
_symmetry.space_group_name_H-M   'P 1'
#
loop_
_entity.id
_entity.type
_entity.pdbx_description
1 polymer ?
#
loop_
_entity_poly.entity_id
_entity_poly.type
_entity_poly.pdbx_seq_one_letter_code
_entity_poly.pdbx_strand_id
1 'polypeptide(L)'
;MVHQAERMAEHSSSEDGVSRRGFLAASAGAAALAGISWAPAGAVPWGSASTIAPPPGFPSDIPLSQQAYANWSREIMLDSVWTATARHSDDVVTLANWAFDNGYTVRAKGTMHGWSPLTVVPGAPSDRVLLVDTMANLNSVVVQHGTPATVTAGAGASIEAILTALEREGLGWANSPAIGELSIAGALAIGAHGATYPAVGETITPGQSYGSLSNLITEITVVAWDEGINRYALKTFHRSDVESTAFLTHLGRTFVTSVTLQAGENYRLRCQSFTDIPWQELFAAPGSPGRTYESFVEKSGRVEAIWFPFTQTPWLKVWTPTPVKPPESREVSGPYNYFFSDAIPEEVTTPLGMVAQGLQAATPLFGASQFGAVAAGLVLTDTDDLWGWSKDVLFYLRHTTLRVVAGGGAVITKRSNIGRVVHEMTSWLNERMTHYASLGQYPVNMPFEVRLCGVDDDGEVLVDSAGAPDLSAVRPRADRQDWDTAIWMNVVSIPGTAGLPAFLREMERWMVANYSGDYATFRPEWSKGWAFTDQAAYQDDEFLTSTVPATFRAGGDGNWDFALATLDEHDPHRVFSNTFLDRVLPPS
;
A
#
# COMPACT_ATOMS: atom_id res chain seq x y z
N MET A 1 24.30 -49.83 47.05
CA MET A 1 23.69 -51.17 47.16
C MET A 1 22.19 -50.96 47.12
N VAL A 2 21.40 -51.45 46.16
CA VAL A 2 21.65 -52.49 45.13
C VAL A 2 21.00 -52.09 43.77
N HIS A 3 21.50 -52.69 42.68
CA HIS A 3 21.06 -52.73 41.27
C HIS A 3 19.54 -52.57 40.96
N GLN A 4 19.05 -51.95 39.88
CA GLN A 4 19.42 -51.84 38.43
C GLN A 4 18.67 -52.84 37.51
N ALA A 5 17.89 -52.30 36.54
CA ALA A 5 17.38 -52.83 35.25
C ALA A 5 16.00 -52.16 34.92
N GLU A 6 15.78 -51.40 33.83
CA GLU A 6 15.65 -51.79 32.40
C GLU A 6 14.40 -52.66 32.11
N ARG A 7 13.46 -52.43 31.16
CA ARG A 7 13.17 -51.45 30.05
C ARG A 7 11.62 -51.23 30.01
N MET A 8 10.93 -50.38 29.23
CA MET A 8 10.96 -49.97 27.80
C MET A 8 10.28 -48.57 27.68
N ALA A 9 10.80 -47.61 26.89
CA ALA A 9 10.42 -47.29 25.49
C ALA A 9 8.89 -47.09 25.30
N GLU A 10 8.35 -46.00 24.73
CA GLU A 10 8.90 -44.85 23.98
C GLU A 10 7.88 -43.67 24.06
N HIS A 11 7.98 -42.48 23.44
CA HIS A 11 8.77 -42.00 22.29
C HIS A 11 9.28 -40.53 22.50
N SER A 12 9.12 -39.61 21.53
CA SER A 12 9.79 -38.29 21.42
C SER A 12 8.88 -37.05 21.28
N SER A 13 9.37 -35.88 21.68
CA SER A 13 9.35 -34.65 20.83
C SER A 13 10.54 -33.74 21.18
N SER A 14 11.28 -33.28 20.17
CA SER A 14 12.48 -32.45 20.31
C SER A 14 12.29 -31.09 19.63
N GLU A 15 12.44 -30.00 20.38
CA GLU A 15 12.51 -28.64 19.85
C GLU A 15 13.98 -28.18 19.78
N ASP A 16 14.52 -28.05 18.56
CA ASP A 16 15.85 -27.48 18.34
C ASP A 16 15.77 -25.94 18.26
N GLY A 17 16.00 -25.27 19.39
CA GLY A 17 16.11 -23.82 19.46
C GLY A 17 17.50 -23.31 19.03
N VAL A 18 17.55 -22.47 18.00
CA VAL A 18 18.79 -21.84 17.50
C VAL A 18 19.48 -21.03 18.62
N SER A 19 20.67 -21.47 19.03
CA SER A 19 21.35 -20.86 20.19
C SER A 19 21.95 -19.48 19.89
N ARG A 20 21.78 -18.54 20.84
CA ARG A 20 22.25 -17.14 20.77
C ARG A 20 23.77 -16.94 20.58
N ARG A 21 24.58 -18.00 20.50
CA ARG A 21 26.04 -17.91 20.30
C ARG A 21 26.49 -17.77 18.85
N GLY A 22 25.63 -18.09 17.86
CA GLY A 22 25.96 -17.87 16.44
C GLY A 22 26.04 -16.39 16.04
N PHE A 23 25.28 -15.53 16.73
CA PHE A 23 25.08 -14.12 16.35
C PHE A 23 26.30 -13.20 16.62
N LEU A 24 27.17 -13.57 17.57
CA LEU A 24 28.29 -12.71 18.02
C LEU A 24 29.64 -13.02 17.33
N ALA A 25 29.72 -14.05 16.49
CA ALA A 25 30.95 -14.36 15.76
C ALA A 25 31.10 -13.57 14.44
N ALA A 26 30.00 -13.06 13.88
CA ALA A 26 29.98 -12.37 12.60
C ALA A 26 30.50 -10.91 12.64
N SER A 27 30.58 -10.30 13.82
CA SER A 27 30.90 -8.87 13.99
C SER A 27 32.40 -8.54 14.12
N ALA A 28 33.29 -9.53 14.19
CA ALA A 28 34.71 -9.32 14.47
C ALA A 28 35.64 -9.34 13.23
N GLY A 29 35.12 -9.62 12.03
CA GLY A 29 35.94 -9.93 10.83
C GLY A 29 36.04 -8.83 9.76
N ALA A 30 35.27 -7.74 9.85
CA ALA A 30 35.05 -6.81 8.73
C ALA A 30 35.98 -5.57 8.74
N ALA A 31 37.27 -5.74 9.06
CA ALA A 31 38.21 -4.63 9.26
C ALA A 31 39.47 -4.66 8.36
N ALA A 32 39.35 -5.19 7.13
CA ALA A 32 40.38 -5.02 6.10
C ALA A 32 39.84 -5.30 4.68
N LEU A 33 39.38 -4.26 3.98
CA LEU A 33 39.56 -4.01 2.54
C LEU A 33 38.86 -2.68 2.18
N ALA A 34 39.49 -1.86 1.33
CA ALA A 34 38.98 -0.54 0.97
C ALA A 34 37.91 -0.63 -0.13
N GLY A 35 36.73 -0.08 0.16
CA GLY A 35 35.56 -0.09 -0.73
C GLY A 35 34.29 -0.16 0.11
N ILE A 36 33.73 1.00 0.47
CA ILE A 36 32.57 1.08 1.36
C ILE A 36 31.32 0.66 0.58
N SER A 37 30.99 -0.63 0.61
CA SER A 37 29.66 -1.12 0.25
C SER A 37 28.78 -1.14 1.51
N TRP A 38 27.65 -0.43 1.45
CA TRP A 38 26.65 -0.47 2.51
C TRP A 38 25.85 -1.77 2.35
N ALA A 39 26.21 -2.81 3.11
CA ALA A 39 25.48 -4.06 3.13
C ALA A 39 24.27 -3.94 4.09
N PRO A 40 23.03 -4.28 3.65
CA PRO A 40 21.88 -4.31 4.55
C PRO A 40 22.11 -5.24 5.74
N ALA A 41 21.59 -4.88 6.92
CA ALA A 41 21.76 -5.69 8.13
C ALA A 41 21.20 -7.11 7.93
N GLY A 42 22.06 -8.12 8.05
CA GLY A 42 21.71 -9.53 7.83
C GLY A 42 21.85 -10.02 6.38
N ALA A 43 22.24 -9.17 5.42
CA ALA A 43 22.58 -9.61 4.08
C ALA A 43 23.87 -10.44 4.09
N VAL A 44 23.86 -11.59 3.41
CA VAL A 44 25.03 -12.44 3.20
C VAL A 44 25.53 -12.20 1.77
N PRO A 45 26.70 -11.56 1.58
CA PRO A 45 27.27 -11.36 0.25
C PRO A 45 27.47 -12.70 -0.49
N TRP A 46 27.30 -12.70 -1.81
CA TRP A 46 27.59 -13.87 -2.62
C TRP A 46 29.03 -14.35 -2.41
N GLY A 47 29.20 -15.64 -2.09
CA GLY A 47 30.50 -16.24 -1.80
C GLY A 47 30.38 -17.51 -0.97
N SER A 48 31.42 -17.87 -0.21
CA SER A 48 31.46 -19.11 0.59
C SER A 48 30.50 -19.14 1.79
N ALA A 49 29.80 -18.05 2.08
CA ALA A 49 28.87 -17.92 3.20
C ALA A 49 27.38 -18.07 2.80
N SER A 50 27.04 -17.94 1.51
CA SER A 50 25.67 -18.14 1.03
C SER A 50 25.28 -19.63 1.05
N THR A 51 24.06 -19.93 1.47
CA THR A 51 23.52 -21.28 1.62
C THR A 51 22.58 -21.72 0.50
N ILE A 52 22.10 -20.78 -0.32
CA ILE A 52 21.31 -21.08 -1.52
C ILE A 52 22.22 -21.18 -2.76
N ALA A 53 21.80 -21.93 -3.78
CA ALA A 53 22.59 -22.13 -4.99
C ALA A 53 22.85 -20.79 -5.71
N PRO A 54 24.10 -20.51 -6.15
CA PRO A 54 24.42 -19.25 -6.83
C PRO A 54 23.73 -19.18 -8.19
N PRO A 55 23.27 -17.99 -8.64
CA PRO A 55 22.64 -17.88 -9.95
C PRO A 55 23.66 -18.11 -11.07
N PRO A 56 23.32 -18.87 -12.13
CA PRO A 56 24.24 -19.20 -13.20
C PRO A 56 24.68 -17.94 -13.97
N GLY A 57 25.99 -17.76 -14.15
CA GLY A 57 26.54 -16.67 -14.98
C GLY A 57 26.14 -15.26 -14.55
N PHE A 58 25.84 -15.04 -13.27
CA PHE A 58 25.38 -13.74 -12.76
C PHE A 58 26.38 -12.60 -13.08
N PRO A 59 25.93 -11.38 -13.46
CA PRO A 59 26.80 -10.24 -13.77
C PRO A 59 27.74 -9.90 -12.61
N SER A 60 29.06 -10.07 -12.83
CA SER A 60 30.07 -10.02 -11.76
C SER A 60 30.33 -8.62 -11.19
N ASP A 61 29.90 -7.58 -11.89
CA ASP A 61 30.03 -6.18 -11.55
C ASP A 61 28.84 -5.64 -10.74
N ILE A 62 27.69 -6.33 -10.76
CA ILE A 62 26.49 -5.99 -9.99
C ILE A 62 26.56 -6.67 -8.60
N PRO A 63 26.44 -5.93 -7.48
CA PRO A 63 26.45 -6.53 -6.14
C PRO A 63 25.28 -7.50 -5.94
N LEU A 64 25.58 -8.71 -5.50
CA LEU A 64 24.61 -9.77 -5.19
C LEU A 64 24.75 -10.22 -3.73
N SER A 65 23.60 -10.41 -3.08
CA SER A 65 23.53 -10.92 -1.70
C SER A 65 22.32 -11.83 -1.50
N GLN A 66 22.47 -12.84 -0.66
CA GLN A 66 21.36 -13.61 -0.10
C GLN A 66 20.76 -12.80 1.05
N GLN A 67 19.45 -12.55 1.00
CA GLN A 67 18.70 -11.81 2.02
C GLN A 67 17.43 -12.58 2.38
N ALA A 68 16.93 -12.43 3.60
CA ALA A 68 15.54 -12.78 3.90
C ALA A 68 14.61 -11.71 3.31
N TYR A 69 13.42 -12.13 2.86
CA TYR A 69 12.33 -11.21 2.52
C TYR A 69 11.24 -11.34 3.58
N ALA A 70 10.71 -10.21 4.04
CA ALA A 70 9.48 -10.17 4.82
C ALA A 70 8.71 -8.92 4.42
N ASN A 71 7.44 -9.07 4.05
CA ASN A 71 6.57 -7.93 3.88
C ASN A 71 6.22 -7.30 5.25
N TRP A 72 5.63 -6.10 5.25
CA TRP A 72 5.34 -5.38 6.50
C TRP A 72 4.44 -6.16 7.47
N SER A 73 3.39 -6.83 6.98
CA SER A 73 2.50 -7.66 7.81
C SER A 73 3.15 -8.97 8.31
N ARG A 74 4.25 -9.40 7.66
CA ARG A 74 4.92 -10.71 7.84
C ARG A 74 4.09 -11.93 7.47
N GLU A 75 3.05 -11.76 6.67
CA GLU A 75 2.34 -12.90 6.06
C GLU A 75 3.10 -13.48 4.87
N ILE A 76 3.93 -12.67 4.21
CA ILE A 76 4.81 -13.08 3.13
C ILE A 76 6.24 -13.04 3.64
N MET A 77 6.82 -14.22 3.87
CA MET A 77 8.21 -14.37 4.33
C MET A 77 8.94 -15.41 3.49
N LEU A 78 10.22 -15.14 3.20
CA LEU A 78 11.18 -16.08 2.63
C LEU A 78 12.47 -16.00 3.46
N ASP A 79 12.95 -17.14 3.97
CA ASP A 79 14.20 -17.19 4.75
C ASP A 79 15.41 -16.76 3.93
N SER A 80 15.37 -16.96 2.61
CA SER A 80 16.46 -16.62 1.69
C SER A 80 15.96 -16.44 0.25
N VAL A 81 16.38 -15.34 -0.36
CA VAL A 81 16.20 -15.02 -1.77
C VAL A 81 17.40 -14.19 -2.25
N TRP A 82 17.74 -14.32 -3.54
CA TRP A 82 18.79 -13.52 -4.14
C TRP A 82 18.33 -12.07 -4.32
N THR A 83 19.12 -11.12 -3.81
CA THR A 83 18.88 -9.68 -3.92
C THR A 83 20.11 -9.00 -4.53
N ALA A 84 19.93 -8.44 -5.73
CA ALA A 84 20.87 -7.56 -6.39
C ALA A 84 20.69 -6.11 -5.95
N THR A 85 21.74 -5.31 -6.03
CA THR A 85 21.69 -3.86 -5.77
C THR A 85 22.10 -3.08 -7.01
N ALA A 86 21.12 -2.61 -7.77
CA ALA A 86 21.36 -1.76 -8.94
C ALA A 86 21.95 -0.41 -8.52
N ARG A 87 22.93 0.09 -9.29
CA ARG A 87 23.55 1.42 -9.14
C ARG A 87 22.92 2.44 -10.07
N HIS A 88 22.53 2.03 -11.27
CA HIS A 88 21.88 2.84 -12.30
C HIS A 88 20.90 1.97 -13.12
N SER A 89 20.03 2.61 -13.92
CA SER A 89 18.99 1.94 -14.71
C SER A 89 19.51 0.83 -15.62
N ASP A 90 20.70 0.98 -16.21
CA ASP A 90 21.31 -0.04 -17.08
C ASP A 90 21.68 -1.35 -16.36
N ASP A 91 21.86 -1.32 -15.02
CA ASP A 91 22.04 -2.56 -14.25
C ASP A 91 20.74 -3.37 -14.28
N VAL A 92 19.57 -2.71 -14.21
CA VAL A 92 18.27 -3.37 -14.27
C VAL A 92 18.05 -4.00 -15.65
N VAL A 93 18.44 -3.32 -16.73
CA VAL A 93 18.45 -3.88 -18.09
C VAL A 93 19.35 -5.12 -18.19
N THR A 94 20.55 -5.04 -17.60
CA THR A 94 21.50 -6.16 -17.56
C THR A 94 20.92 -7.35 -16.80
N LEU A 95 20.27 -7.12 -15.65
CA LEU A 95 19.62 -8.15 -14.85
C LEU A 95 18.38 -8.75 -15.54
N ALA A 96 17.57 -7.95 -16.25
CA ALA A 96 16.42 -8.44 -17.00
C ALA A 96 16.84 -9.36 -18.15
N ASN A 97 17.87 -8.97 -18.91
CA ASN A 97 18.43 -9.81 -19.98
C ASN A 97 19.12 -11.07 -19.44
N TRP A 98 19.86 -10.96 -18.34
CA TRP A 98 20.41 -12.13 -17.65
C TRP A 98 19.31 -13.10 -17.19
N ALA A 99 18.22 -12.56 -16.62
CA ALA A 99 17.12 -13.36 -16.13
C ALA A 99 16.36 -14.06 -17.27
N PHE A 100 16.14 -13.38 -18.39
CA PHE A 100 15.63 -13.96 -19.62
C PHE A 100 16.50 -15.13 -20.12
N ASP A 101 17.82 -14.92 -20.27
CA ASP A 101 18.75 -15.94 -20.76
C ASP A 101 18.89 -17.16 -19.81
N ASN A 102 18.49 -17.03 -18.52
CA ASN A 102 18.61 -18.09 -17.51
C ASN A 102 17.27 -18.60 -16.95
N GLY A 103 16.13 -18.09 -17.42
CA GLY A 103 14.79 -18.46 -16.95
C GLY A 103 14.52 -18.10 -15.49
N TYR A 104 14.93 -16.91 -15.06
CA TYR A 104 14.61 -16.28 -13.77
C TYR A 104 13.53 -15.20 -13.95
N THR A 105 12.84 -14.85 -12.87
CA THR A 105 12.03 -13.62 -12.79
C THR A 105 12.75 -12.54 -11.98
N VAL A 106 12.48 -11.28 -12.31
CA VAL A 106 13.03 -10.08 -11.69
C VAL A 106 11.91 -9.27 -11.04
N ARG A 107 12.07 -8.93 -9.76
CA ARG A 107 11.07 -8.16 -9.00
C ARG A 107 11.73 -6.95 -8.35
N ALA A 108 11.15 -5.78 -8.50
CA ALA A 108 11.59 -4.58 -7.78
C ALA A 108 11.35 -4.74 -6.28
N LYS A 109 12.37 -4.41 -5.47
CA LYS A 109 12.34 -4.41 -4.01
C LYS A 109 12.46 -2.96 -3.51
N GLY A 110 11.30 -2.35 -3.25
CA GLY A 110 11.17 -1.11 -2.49
C GLY A 110 11.18 -1.37 -0.98
N THR A 111 10.34 -0.65 -0.23
CA THR A 111 10.22 -0.79 1.24
C THR A 111 9.57 -2.08 1.75
N MET A 112 9.12 -2.98 0.86
CA MET A 112 8.45 -4.24 1.19
C MET A 112 7.13 -4.06 1.98
N HIS A 113 6.46 -2.91 1.85
CA HIS A 113 5.26 -2.60 2.63
C HIS A 113 3.98 -3.33 2.17
N GLY A 114 3.89 -3.71 0.88
CA GLY A 114 2.66 -4.28 0.31
C GLY A 114 2.19 -5.59 0.97
N TRP A 115 0.88 -5.78 1.06
CA TRP A 115 0.29 -7.05 1.50
C TRP A 115 0.16 -8.03 0.32
N SER A 116 -0.18 -7.51 -0.87
CA SER A 116 -0.38 -8.33 -2.07
C SER A 116 0.90 -9.04 -2.54
N PRO A 117 0.81 -10.31 -3.00
CA PRO A 117 1.95 -11.14 -3.43
C PRO A 117 2.50 -10.73 -4.82
N LEU A 118 2.62 -9.44 -5.09
CA LEU A 118 3.13 -8.87 -6.34
C LEU A 118 4.66 -9.02 -6.45
N THR A 119 5.38 -9.01 -5.33
CA THR A 119 6.82 -9.30 -5.29
C THR A 119 7.05 -10.81 -5.32
N VAL A 120 6.73 -11.50 -4.22
CA VAL A 120 6.87 -12.96 -4.08
C VAL A 120 5.58 -13.58 -3.54
N VAL A 121 5.34 -14.86 -3.87
CA VAL A 121 4.12 -15.57 -3.53
C VAL A 121 4.38 -16.50 -2.32
N PRO A 122 3.57 -16.45 -1.24
CA PRO A 122 3.73 -17.35 -0.09
C PRO A 122 3.75 -18.83 -0.48
N GLY A 123 4.74 -19.56 -0.01
CA GLY A 123 4.91 -21.00 -0.27
C GLY A 123 5.33 -21.38 -1.70
N ALA A 124 5.50 -20.42 -2.61
CA ALA A 124 6.04 -20.68 -3.95
C ALA A 124 7.57 -20.82 -3.93
N PRO A 125 8.17 -21.58 -4.85
CA PRO A 125 9.62 -21.65 -5.00
C PRO A 125 10.25 -20.27 -5.29
N SER A 126 11.35 -19.96 -4.61
CA SER A 126 12.13 -18.71 -4.77
C SER A 126 13.49 -18.92 -5.45
N ASP A 127 13.81 -20.14 -5.88
CA ASP A 127 15.09 -20.54 -6.47
C ASP A 127 15.40 -19.84 -7.81
N ARG A 128 14.35 -19.36 -8.49
CA ARG A 128 14.41 -18.61 -9.75
C ARG A 128 13.93 -17.16 -9.65
N VAL A 129 13.91 -16.60 -8.44
CA VAL A 129 13.50 -15.20 -8.22
C VAL A 129 14.71 -14.35 -7.85
N LEU A 130 14.91 -13.27 -8.61
CA LEU A 130 15.84 -12.20 -8.27
C LEU A 130 15.07 -10.96 -7.79
N LEU A 131 15.37 -10.50 -6.58
CA LEU A 131 14.96 -9.17 -6.12
C LEU A 131 16.00 -8.13 -6.53
N VAL A 132 15.56 -6.93 -6.90
CA VAL A 132 16.45 -5.79 -7.20
C VAL A 132 16.12 -4.65 -6.26
N ASP A 133 17.05 -4.33 -5.37
CA ASP A 133 16.93 -3.22 -4.43
C ASP A 133 17.02 -1.89 -5.19
N THR A 134 15.91 -1.16 -5.27
CA THR A 134 15.85 0.16 -5.91
C THR A 134 16.20 1.28 -4.94
N MET A 135 15.97 1.07 -3.64
CA MET A 135 16.09 2.09 -2.59
C MET A 135 17.53 2.55 -2.36
N ALA A 136 18.51 1.67 -2.61
CA ALA A 136 19.91 1.95 -2.33
C ALA A 136 20.51 3.08 -3.20
N ASN A 137 20.30 3.05 -4.52
CA ASN A 137 20.92 4.00 -5.46
C ASN A 137 19.96 4.59 -6.51
N LEU A 138 18.83 3.94 -6.83
CA LEU A 138 17.86 4.46 -7.79
C LEU A 138 16.89 5.44 -7.09
N ASN A 139 17.42 6.36 -6.27
CA ASN A 139 16.69 7.18 -5.32
C ASN A 139 16.88 8.70 -5.52
N SER A 140 17.41 9.10 -6.67
CA SER A 140 17.54 10.50 -7.07
C SER A 140 16.19 11.23 -7.07
N VAL A 141 16.19 12.50 -6.67
CA VAL A 141 15.02 13.40 -6.77
C VAL A 141 15.51 14.73 -7.36
N VAL A 142 14.90 15.15 -8.46
CA VAL A 142 15.23 16.41 -9.16
C VAL A 142 13.93 17.15 -9.46
N VAL A 143 13.76 18.34 -8.89
CA VAL A 143 12.63 19.22 -9.19
C VAL A 143 12.96 20.07 -10.41
N GLN A 144 12.01 20.22 -11.33
CA GLN A 144 12.12 21.13 -12.47
C GLN A 144 11.02 22.19 -12.43
N HIS A 145 11.41 23.45 -12.57
CA HIS A 145 10.47 24.55 -12.71
C HIS A 145 9.99 24.67 -14.16
N GLY A 146 8.68 24.81 -14.35
CA GLY A 146 8.03 24.88 -15.65
C GLY A 146 6.54 25.13 -15.51
N THR A 147 5.80 24.94 -16.59
CA THR A 147 4.32 24.91 -16.58
C THR A 147 3.86 23.64 -17.32
N PRO A 148 3.53 22.54 -16.62
CA PRO A 148 3.59 22.36 -15.15
C PRO A 148 5.03 22.36 -14.60
N ALA A 149 5.15 22.60 -13.29
CA ALA A 149 6.36 22.21 -12.56
C ALA A 149 6.34 20.69 -12.35
N THR A 150 7.50 20.06 -12.33
CA THR A 150 7.63 18.60 -12.25
C THR A 150 8.69 18.17 -11.24
N VAL A 151 8.68 16.89 -10.89
CA VAL A 151 9.77 16.21 -10.20
C VAL A 151 10.07 14.89 -10.89
N THR A 152 11.32 14.71 -11.33
CA THR A 152 11.84 13.42 -11.77
C THR A 152 12.43 12.69 -10.57
N ALA A 153 11.96 11.47 -10.35
CA ALA A 153 12.37 10.61 -9.25
C ALA A 153 12.82 9.23 -9.76
N GLY A 154 13.92 8.73 -9.21
CA GLY A 154 14.31 7.33 -9.39
C GLY A 154 13.33 6.40 -8.68
N ALA A 155 13.17 5.18 -9.18
CA ALA A 155 12.16 4.22 -8.71
C ALA A 155 12.16 3.93 -7.19
N GLY A 156 13.32 4.03 -6.54
CA GLY A 156 13.51 3.85 -5.10
C GLY A 156 13.55 5.14 -4.27
N ALA A 157 13.26 6.30 -4.85
CA ALA A 157 13.05 7.52 -4.08
C ALA A 157 11.81 7.36 -3.18
N SER A 158 11.89 7.79 -1.91
CA SER A 158 10.72 7.77 -1.04
C SER A 158 9.79 8.95 -1.34
N ILE A 159 8.48 8.78 -1.13
CA ILE A 159 7.50 9.87 -1.27
C ILE A 159 7.85 11.04 -0.34
N GLU A 160 8.38 10.76 0.86
CA GLU A 160 8.86 11.79 1.80
C GLU A 160 10.04 12.59 1.25
N ALA A 161 11.00 11.93 0.59
CA ALA A 161 12.11 12.63 -0.06
C ALA A 161 11.62 13.52 -1.21
N ILE A 162 10.64 13.05 -1.99
CA ILE A 162 10.02 13.80 -3.08
C ILE A 162 9.27 15.03 -2.55
N LEU A 163 8.35 14.87 -1.60
CA LEU A 163 7.61 16.01 -1.02
C LEU A 163 8.53 16.97 -0.24
N THR A 164 9.62 16.48 0.36
CA THR A 164 10.62 17.35 1.00
C THR A 164 11.44 18.15 0.00
N ALA A 165 11.71 17.61 -1.19
CA ALA A 165 12.34 18.36 -2.27
C ALA A 165 11.38 19.41 -2.86
N LEU A 166 10.13 19.02 -3.13
CA LEU A 166 9.09 19.92 -3.62
C LEU A 166 8.81 21.08 -2.65
N GLU A 167 8.70 20.81 -1.34
CA GLU A 167 8.42 21.84 -0.34
C GLU A 167 9.46 22.96 -0.30
N ARG A 168 10.74 22.64 -0.51
CA ARG A 168 11.84 23.63 -0.58
C ARG A 168 11.66 24.61 -1.74
N GLU A 169 11.03 24.17 -2.81
CA GLU A 169 10.72 24.96 -4.01
C GLU A 169 9.30 25.54 -3.99
N GLY A 170 8.58 25.46 -2.86
CA GLY A 170 7.21 25.95 -2.71
C GLY A 170 6.14 25.09 -3.41
N LEU A 171 6.48 23.84 -3.76
CA LEU A 171 5.61 22.89 -4.44
C LEU A 171 5.16 21.74 -3.50
N GLY A 172 4.11 21.02 -3.88
CA GLY A 172 3.63 19.86 -3.13
C GLY A 172 2.51 19.11 -3.85
N TRP A 173 2.02 18.04 -3.22
CA TRP A 173 0.88 17.25 -3.72
C TRP A 173 -0.34 17.34 -2.81
N ALA A 174 -1.53 17.41 -3.40
CA ALA A 174 -2.80 17.45 -2.68
C ALA A 174 -3.15 16.09 -2.07
N ASN A 175 -2.97 15.01 -2.83
CA ASN A 175 -3.15 13.65 -2.34
C ASN A 175 -1.78 12.97 -2.12
N SER A 176 -1.64 12.24 -1.02
CA SER A 176 -0.46 11.43 -0.74
C SER A 176 -0.79 10.33 0.29
N PRO A 177 -0.21 9.12 0.18
CA PRO A 177 -0.36 8.08 1.20
C PRO A 177 0.10 8.54 2.58
N ALA A 178 -0.51 8.01 3.63
CA ALA A 178 -0.21 8.34 5.04
C ALA A 178 1.24 8.01 5.49
N ILE A 179 1.98 7.24 4.67
CA ILE A 179 3.32 6.74 4.94
C ILE A 179 4.26 7.31 3.87
N GLY A 180 5.08 8.29 4.24
CA GLY A 180 6.06 8.91 3.34
C GLY A 180 7.26 8.01 2.96
N GLU A 181 7.57 6.99 3.76
CA GLU A 181 8.75 6.12 3.55
C GLU A 181 8.66 5.26 2.27
N LEU A 182 7.45 5.06 1.72
CA LEU A 182 7.20 4.21 0.55
C LEU A 182 8.02 4.63 -0.68
N SER A 183 8.55 3.64 -1.41
CA SER A 183 9.19 3.85 -2.73
C SER A 183 8.18 4.38 -3.75
N ILE A 184 8.54 5.38 -4.55
CA ILE A 184 7.65 5.94 -5.58
C ILE A 184 7.18 4.88 -6.59
N ALA A 185 8.08 4.03 -7.13
CA ALA A 185 7.65 2.98 -8.07
C ALA A 185 6.69 1.97 -7.43
N GLY A 186 6.93 1.57 -6.18
CA GLY A 186 6.02 0.69 -5.44
C GLY A 186 4.66 1.33 -5.13
N ALA A 187 4.60 2.66 -5.00
CA ALA A 187 3.36 3.40 -4.80
C ALA A 187 2.55 3.51 -6.11
N LEU A 188 3.20 3.85 -7.23
CA LEU A 188 2.57 3.94 -8.55
C LEU A 188 2.09 2.58 -9.05
N ALA A 189 2.83 1.51 -8.76
CA ALA A 189 2.47 0.14 -9.12
C ALA A 189 1.05 -0.28 -8.65
N ILE A 190 0.54 0.28 -7.55
CA ILE A 190 -0.79 -0.04 -6.99
C ILE A 190 -1.77 1.13 -7.00
N GLY A 191 -1.45 2.26 -7.64
CA GLY A 191 -2.30 3.45 -7.67
C GLY A 191 -2.46 4.10 -6.29
N ALA A 192 -1.34 4.32 -5.58
CA ALA A 192 -1.37 4.77 -4.19
C ALA A 192 -2.05 6.13 -4.03
N HIS A 193 -2.74 6.32 -2.91
CA HIS A 193 -3.59 7.47 -2.65
C HIS A 193 -3.56 7.83 -1.15
N GLY A 194 -4.06 9.01 -0.82
CA GLY A 194 -4.36 9.44 0.53
C GLY A 194 -5.86 9.57 0.79
N ALA A 195 -6.22 10.58 1.57
CA ALA A 195 -7.59 10.92 1.97
C ALA A 195 -8.01 12.30 1.41
N THR A 196 -7.59 12.64 0.18
CA THR A 196 -7.81 13.98 -0.41
C THR A 196 -8.85 14.00 -1.52
N TYR A 197 -9.90 14.79 -1.30
CA TYR A 197 -10.96 15.13 -2.24
C TYR A 197 -11.24 16.65 -2.10
N PRO A 198 -11.72 17.38 -3.12
CA PRO A 198 -11.93 18.83 -3.00
C PRO A 198 -13.25 19.14 -2.27
N ALA A 199 -13.23 20.13 -1.37
CA ALA A 199 -14.42 20.63 -0.68
C ALA A 199 -15.42 21.28 -1.66
N VAL A 200 -16.66 21.48 -1.23
CA VAL A 200 -17.67 22.12 -2.09
C VAL A 200 -17.27 23.58 -2.37
N GLY A 201 -17.04 23.90 -3.65
CA GLY A 201 -16.58 25.22 -4.08
C GLY A 201 -15.06 25.44 -3.95
N GLU A 202 -14.29 24.42 -3.57
CA GLU A 202 -12.83 24.48 -3.62
C GLU A 202 -12.36 24.56 -5.09
N THR A 203 -11.42 25.46 -5.38
CA THR A 203 -10.79 25.54 -6.70
C THR A 203 -9.59 24.60 -6.73
N ILE A 204 -9.56 23.69 -7.70
CA ILE A 204 -8.43 22.79 -7.93
C ILE A 204 -7.20 23.62 -8.31
N THR A 205 -6.13 23.52 -7.51
CA THR A 205 -4.84 24.13 -7.82
C THR A 205 -4.18 23.39 -8.98
N PRO A 206 -3.77 24.07 -10.07
CA PRO A 206 -3.09 23.44 -11.20
C PRO A 206 -1.83 22.67 -10.76
N GLY A 207 -1.60 21.49 -11.35
CA GLY A 207 -0.48 20.60 -11.02
C GLY A 207 -0.76 19.67 -9.84
N GLN A 208 -1.89 19.83 -9.15
CA GLN A 208 -2.40 18.87 -8.18
C GLN A 208 -3.21 17.76 -8.85
N SER A 209 -3.37 16.64 -8.14
CA SER A 209 -4.38 15.62 -8.45
C SER A 209 -5.06 15.18 -7.17
N TYR A 210 -6.37 14.93 -7.26
CA TYR A 210 -7.18 14.37 -6.18
C TYR A 210 -7.44 12.87 -6.37
N GLY A 211 -7.09 12.30 -7.52
CA GLY A 211 -7.04 10.86 -7.77
C GLY A 211 -5.84 10.16 -7.09
N SER A 212 -5.37 9.06 -7.67
CA SER A 212 -4.15 8.37 -7.26
C SER A 212 -2.89 9.17 -7.64
N LEU A 213 -1.76 8.86 -7.00
CA LEU A 213 -0.44 9.38 -7.40
C LEU A 213 -0.08 9.01 -8.86
N SER A 214 -0.64 7.93 -9.40
CA SER A 214 -0.44 7.54 -10.80
C SER A 214 -1.01 8.55 -11.80
N ASN A 215 -2.01 9.34 -11.41
CA ASN A 215 -2.54 10.39 -12.29
C ASN A 215 -1.59 11.59 -12.44
N LEU A 216 -0.62 11.77 -11.53
CA LEU A 216 0.37 12.85 -11.61
C LEU A 216 1.50 12.57 -12.63
N ILE A 217 1.62 11.36 -13.17
CA ILE A 217 2.71 10.98 -14.07
C ILE A 217 2.61 11.74 -15.39
N THR A 218 3.70 12.41 -15.78
CA THR A 218 3.88 13.05 -17.09
C THR A 218 4.81 12.25 -18.01
N GLU A 219 5.71 11.45 -17.44
CA GLU A 219 6.66 10.60 -18.16
C GLU A 219 7.10 9.42 -17.27
N ILE A 220 7.32 8.24 -17.84
CA ILE A 220 7.77 7.05 -17.13
C ILE A 220 8.81 6.27 -17.95
N THR A 221 9.92 5.88 -17.31
CA THR A 221 10.96 5.03 -17.92
C THR A 221 10.90 3.64 -17.30
N VAL A 222 10.71 2.63 -18.15
CA VAL A 222 10.62 1.22 -17.78
C VAL A 222 11.69 0.40 -18.49
N VAL A 223 12.00 -0.78 -17.95
CA VAL A 223 12.67 -1.84 -18.70
C VAL A 223 11.61 -2.58 -19.52
N ALA A 224 11.75 -2.56 -20.85
CA ALA A 224 10.82 -3.14 -21.80
C ALA A 224 11.56 -3.95 -22.87
N TRP A 225 10.88 -4.90 -23.50
CA TRP A 225 11.40 -5.68 -24.63
C TRP A 225 11.53 -4.83 -25.90
N ASP A 226 12.66 -4.95 -26.59
CA ASP A 226 12.91 -4.36 -27.91
C ASP A 226 13.09 -5.49 -28.94
N GLU A 227 12.08 -5.71 -29.78
CA GLU A 227 12.10 -6.70 -30.86
C GLU A 227 13.22 -6.46 -31.88
N GLY A 228 13.65 -5.20 -32.07
CA GLY A 228 14.70 -4.83 -33.01
C GLY A 228 16.08 -5.38 -32.62
N ILE A 229 16.31 -5.61 -31.33
CA ILE A 229 17.54 -6.22 -30.79
C ILE A 229 17.31 -7.57 -30.08
N ASN A 230 16.06 -8.01 -29.93
CA ASN A 230 15.67 -9.22 -29.19
C ASN A 230 16.25 -9.26 -27.78
N ARG A 231 16.16 -8.13 -27.07
CA ARG A 231 16.67 -7.91 -25.72
C ARG A 231 15.79 -6.86 -25.02
N TYR A 232 15.80 -6.87 -23.69
CA TYR A 232 15.26 -5.78 -22.90
C TYR A 232 16.16 -4.53 -23.00
N ALA A 233 15.55 -3.35 -22.99
CA ALA A 233 16.19 -2.04 -23.00
C ALA A 233 15.39 -1.06 -22.11
N LEU A 234 15.90 0.16 -21.91
CA LEU A 234 15.10 1.25 -21.33
C LEU A 234 14.20 1.86 -22.41
N LYS A 235 12.88 1.87 -22.18
CA LYS A 235 11.91 2.62 -22.99
C LYS A 235 11.26 3.69 -22.10
N THR A 236 11.25 4.92 -22.59
CA THR A 236 10.53 6.04 -21.95
C THR A 236 9.22 6.24 -22.69
N PHE A 237 8.15 6.42 -21.92
CA PHE A 237 6.81 6.74 -22.39
C PHE A 237 6.39 8.09 -21.81
N HIS A 238 5.90 8.98 -22.66
CA HIS A 238 5.25 10.22 -22.24
C HIS A 238 3.77 9.95 -21.96
N ARG A 239 3.13 10.79 -21.13
CA ARG A 239 1.70 10.67 -20.79
C ARG A 239 0.77 10.73 -22.01
N SER A 240 1.23 11.30 -23.11
CA SER A 240 0.55 11.35 -24.42
C SER A 240 0.56 10.02 -25.19
N ASP A 241 1.44 9.08 -24.83
CA ASP A 241 1.58 7.81 -25.53
C ASP A 241 0.47 6.86 -25.06
N VAL A 242 -0.26 6.25 -25.99
CA VAL A 242 -1.40 5.36 -25.66
C VAL A 242 -0.95 4.16 -24.84
N GLU A 243 0.24 3.63 -25.10
CA GLU A 243 0.85 2.55 -24.29
C GLU A 243 1.12 2.97 -22.82
N SER A 244 1.23 4.28 -22.52
CA SER A 244 1.61 4.75 -21.19
C SER A 244 0.57 4.41 -20.10
N THR A 245 -0.72 4.36 -20.45
CA THR A 245 -1.84 4.16 -19.52
C THR A 245 -1.76 2.80 -18.80
N ALA A 246 -1.19 1.78 -19.45
CA ALA A 246 -0.91 0.46 -18.88
C ALA A 246 0.25 0.47 -17.85
N PHE A 247 1.16 1.44 -17.95
CA PHE A 247 2.33 1.56 -17.06
C PHE A 247 2.08 2.48 -15.86
N LEU A 248 1.10 3.40 -15.93
CA LEU A 248 0.83 4.35 -14.84
C LEU A 248 0.43 3.65 -13.53
N THR A 249 -0.36 2.57 -13.63
CA THR A 249 -0.63 1.61 -12.55
C THR A 249 -0.51 0.20 -13.13
N HIS A 250 0.53 -0.53 -12.73
CA HIS A 250 1.00 -1.70 -13.49
C HIS A 250 1.12 -3.00 -12.66
N LEU A 251 0.74 -2.98 -11.38
CA LEU A 251 0.73 -4.11 -10.45
C LEU A 251 2.07 -4.88 -10.32
N GLY A 252 3.18 -4.24 -10.71
CA GLY A 252 4.51 -4.86 -10.77
C GLY A 252 4.79 -5.73 -12.00
N ARG A 253 3.93 -5.71 -13.05
CA ARG A 253 4.18 -6.39 -14.35
C ARG A 253 5.23 -5.71 -15.24
N THR A 254 5.78 -4.58 -14.82
CA THR A 254 6.93 -3.93 -15.45
C THR A 254 7.91 -3.46 -14.38
N PHE A 255 9.14 -3.13 -14.78
CA PHE A 255 10.16 -2.56 -13.91
C PHE A 255 10.38 -1.09 -14.26
N VAL A 256 9.79 -0.19 -13.47
CA VAL A 256 10.04 1.26 -13.52
C VAL A 256 11.44 1.55 -12.99
N THR A 257 12.22 2.38 -13.70
CA THR A 257 13.54 2.86 -13.24
C THR A 257 13.53 4.34 -12.87
N SER A 258 12.74 5.15 -13.59
CA SER A 258 12.56 6.59 -13.37
C SER A 258 11.13 6.99 -13.71
N VAL A 259 10.64 8.05 -13.07
CA VAL A 259 9.32 8.64 -13.32
C VAL A 259 9.39 10.15 -13.15
N THR A 260 8.70 10.91 -14.00
CA THR A 260 8.49 12.34 -13.84
C THR A 260 7.01 12.59 -13.55
N LEU A 261 6.74 13.34 -12.47
CA LEU A 261 5.38 13.68 -12.03
C LEU A 261 5.19 15.19 -11.99
N GLN A 262 4.00 15.68 -12.32
CA GLN A 262 3.63 17.08 -12.09
C GLN A 262 3.51 17.41 -10.59
N ALA A 263 3.69 18.68 -10.25
CA ALA A 263 3.46 19.20 -8.90
C ALA A 263 2.81 20.59 -8.98
N GLY A 264 1.87 20.84 -8.08
CA GLY A 264 1.25 22.15 -7.90
C GLY A 264 1.88 22.94 -6.76
N GLU A 265 1.39 24.16 -6.53
CA GLU A 265 1.78 24.99 -5.39
C GLU A 265 1.54 24.26 -4.07
N ASN A 266 2.50 24.34 -3.13
CA ASN A 266 2.33 23.81 -1.78
C ASN A 266 1.35 24.68 -1.00
N TYR A 267 0.60 24.07 -0.08
CA TYR A 267 -0.43 24.75 0.67
C TYR A 267 -0.38 24.38 2.15
N ARG A 268 -0.84 25.31 2.99
CA ARG A 268 -0.95 25.10 4.42
C ARG A 268 -2.25 24.36 4.74
N LEU A 269 -2.13 23.30 5.52
CA LEU A 269 -3.24 22.46 5.96
C LEU A 269 -3.41 22.57 7.47
N ARG A 270 -4.65 22.71 7.93
CA ARG A 270 -5.07 22.34 9.29
C ARG A 270 -5.46 20.87 9.29
N CYS A 271 -5.12 20.12 10.33
CA CYS A 271 -5.63 18.76 10.58
C CYS A 271 -6.27 18.74 11.96
N GLN A 272 -7.57 18.44 12.03
CA GLN A 272 -8.33 18.35 13.27
C GLN A 272 -8.72 16.90 13.55
N SER A 273 -8.56 16.44 14.79
CA SER A 273 -8.99 15.13 15.26
C SER A 273 -10.20 15.23 16.20
N PHE A 274 -11.22 14.41 15.97
CA PHE A 274 -12.40 14.30 16.82
C PHE A 274 -12.54 12.87 17.33
N THR A 275 -12.90 12.72 18.61
CA THR A 275 -13.13 11.42 19.28
C THR A 275 -14.47 11.38 20.05
N ASP A 276 -15.28 12.41 19.90
CA ASP A 276 -16.52 12.70 20.63
C ASP A 276 -17.79 12.61 19.74
N ILE A 277 -17.65 12.05 18.55
CA ILE A 277 -18.74 11.85 17.58
C ILE A 277 -19.15 10.38 17.60
N PRO A 278 -20.37 10.02 18.05
CA PRO A 278 -20.87 8.65 17.98
C PRO A 278 -20.87 8.14 16.53
N TRP A 279 -20.53 6.86 16.33
CA TRP A 279 -20.50 6.28 14.97
C TRP A 279 -21.87 6.37 14.29
N GLN A 280 -22.96 6.33 15.05
CA GLN A 280 -24.34 6.49 14.57
C GLN A 280 -24.65 7.93 14.11
N GLU A 281 -23.92 8.94 14.61
CA GLU A 281 -23.99 10.33 14.12
C GLU A 281 -23.07 10.50 12.90
N LEU A 282 -21.81 10.03 13.01
CA LEU A 282 -20.82 10.20 11.95
C LEU A 282 -21.19 9.44 10.67
N PHE A 283 -21.69 8.22 10.79
CA PHE A 283 -22.06 7.34 9.67
C PHE A 283 -23.59 7.20 9.52
N ALA A 284 -24.32 8.27 9.87
CA ALA A 284 -25.77 8.33 9.71
C ALA A 284 -26.20 8.25 8.23
N ALA A 285 -27.46 7.87 8.00
CA ALA A 285 -28.03 7.80 6.65
C ALA A 285 -28.04 9.18 5.95
N PRO A 286 -28.02 9.24 4.60
CA PRO A 286 -27.99 10.48 3.82
C PRO A 286 -29.01 11.52 4.27
N GLY A 287 -28.57 12.77 4.43
CA GLY A 287 -29.44 13.88 4.83
C GLY A 287 -29.84 13.88 6.31
N SER A 288 -29.23 13.02 7.13
CA SER A 288 -29.35 13.11 8.59
C SER A 288 -28.69 14.40 9.11
N PRO A 289 -29.27 15.05 10.15
CA PRO A 289 -28.64 16.21 10.79
C PRO A 289 -27.46 15.78 11.67
N GLY A 290 -26.57 16.72 11.97
CA GLY A 290 -25.45 16.53 12.90
C GLY A 290 -24.09 16.56 12.21
N ARG A 291 -23.08 15.97 12.87
CA ARG A 291 -21.69 15.90 12.42
C ARG A 291 -21.44 14.66 11.57
N THR A 292 -22.20 14.53 10.47
CA THR A 292 -22.08 13.39 9.54
C THR A 292 -20.79 13.46 8.73
N TYR A 293 -20.29 12.30 8.29
CA TYR A 293 -19.10 12.15 7.46
C TYR A 293 -19.23 12.96 6.17
N GLU A 294 -20.39 12.88 5.50
CA GLU A 294 -20.68 13.69 4.30
C GLU A 294 -20.59 15.20 4.60
N SER A 295 -21.05 15.68 5.76
CA SER A 295 -20.95 17.10 6.12
C SER A 295 -19.52 17.58 6.37
N PHE A 296 -18.58 16.71 6.75
CA PHE A 296 -17.16 17.05 6.86
C PHE A 296 -16.50 17.06 5.49
N VAL A 297 -16.86 16.11 4.62
CA VAL A 297 -16.40 16.09 3.22
C VAL A 297 -16.87 17.32 2.46
N GLU A 298 -18.12 17.75 2.62
CA GLU A 298 -18.61 18.97 1.96
C GLU A 298 -17.81 20.21 2.37
N LYS A 299 -17.43 20.33 3.66
CA LYS A 299 -16.74 21.49 4.22
C LYS A 299 -15.24 21.53 3.97
N SER A 300 -14.57 20.37 4.00
CA SER A 300 -13.09 20.29 3.99
C SER A 300 -12.53 19.37 2.90
N GLY A 301 -13.38 18.52 2.30
CA GLY A 301 -13.01 17.56 1.27
C GLY A 301 -12.23 16.36 1.81
N ARG A 302 -11.16 16.61 2.57
CA ARG A 302 -10.25 15.58 3.10
C ARG A 302 -10.71 15.06 4.45
N VAL A 303 -11.09 13.79 4.51
CA VAL A 303 -11.62 13.13 5.71
C VAL A 303 -11.15 11.68 5.79
N GLU A 304 -10.76 11.24 6.99
CA GLU A 304 -10.57 9.83 7.32
C GLU A 304 -11.18 9.54 8.70
N ALA A 305 -11.91 8.44 8.84
CA ALA A 305 -12.38 7.95 10.13
C ALA A 305 -11.83 6.54 10.42
N ILE A 306 -11.30 6.36 11.63
CA ILE A 306 -10.79 5.09 12.16
C ILE A 306 -11.72 4.66 13.29
N TRP A 307 -12.54 3.63 13.08
CA TRP A 307 -13.50 3.14 14.05
C TRP A 307 -13.04 1.82 14.67
N PHE A 308 -12.65 1.89 15.94
CA PHE A 308 -12.17 0.73 16.70
C PHE A 308 -13.30 -0.28 16.96
N PRO A 309 -13.02 -1.59 16.92
CA PRO A 309 -14.06 -2.60 17.06
C PRO A 309 -14.70 -2.53 18.46
N PHE A 310 -16.04 -2.61 18.49
CA PHE A 310 -16.87 -2.52 19.70
C PHE A 310 -16.81 -1.18 20.46
N THR A 311 -16.32 -0.08 19.86
CA THR A 311 -16.37 1.27 20.48
C THR A 311 -17.54 2.12 19.97
N GLN A 312 -17.94 3.13 20.74
CA GLN A 312 -19.07 4.01 20.40
C GLN A 312 -18.68 5.20 19.51
N THR A 313 -17.45 5.69 19.60
CA THR A 313 -16.95 6.83 18.81
C THR A 313 -15.73 6.41 17.98
N PRO A 314 -15.65 6.80 16.69
CA PRO A 314 -14.43 6.71 15.89
C PRO A 314 -13.43 7.81 16.25
N TRP A 315 -12.17 7.64 15.82
CA TRP A 315 -11.22 8.74 15.63
C TRP A 315 -11.39 9.29 14.21
N LEU A 316 -12.04 10.44 14.10
CA LEU A 316 -12.17 11.20 12.86
C LEU A 316 -10.98 12.15 12.71
N LYS A 317 -10.37 12.22 11.53
CA LYS A 317 -9.41 13.23 11.10
C LYS A 317 -9.99 14.01 9.93
N VAL A 318 -9.88 15.34 9.98
CA VAL A 318 -10.36 16.27 8.94
C VAL A 318 -9.22 17.20 8.56
N TRP A 319 -8.89 17.31 7.27
CA TRP A 319 -7.87 18.24 6.80
C TRP A 319 -8.49 19.38 5.98
N THR A 320 -8.21 20.62 6.36
CA THR A 320 -8.80 21.81 5.73
C THR A 320 -7.70 22.72 5.19
N PRO A 321 -7.67 23.07 3.90
CA PRO A 321 -6.82 24.13 3.36
C PRO A 321 -7.00 25.43 4.16
N THR A 322 -5.94 25.85 4.84
CA THR A 322 -5.99 26.91 5.85
C THR A 322 -4.76 27.81 5.70
N PRO A 323 -4.81 28.87 4.86
CA PRO A 323 -3.62 29.67 4.53
C PRO A 323 -3.00 30.43 5.71
N VAL A 324 -3.80 30.76 6.73
CA VAL A 324 -3.37 31.48 7.93
C VAL A 324 -3.61 30.60 9.15
N LYS A 325 -2.58 30.37 9.97
CA LYS A 325 -2.68 29.55 11.19
C LYS A 325 -3.81 30.06 12.11
N PRO A 326 -4.82 29.23 12.46
CA PRO A 326 -5.76 29.57 13.51
C PRO A 326 -5.02 29.78 14.84
N PRO A 327 -5.44 30.72 15.70
CA PRO A 327 -4.77 30.96 16.98
C PRO A 327 -4.58 29.68 17.81
N GLU A 328 -5.62 28.84 17.84
CA GLU A 328 -5.71 27.59 18.60
C GLU A 328 -4.90 26.41 18.03
N SER A 329 -4.63 26.35 16.71
CA SER A 329 -3.90 25.22 16.12
C SER A 329 -2.42 25.22 16.50
N ARG A 330 -1.87 24.06 16.86
CA ARG A 330 -0.43 23.88 17.08
C ARG A 330 0.31 23.85 15.74
N GLU A 331 1.32 24.70 15.55
CA GLU A 331 2.15 24.63 14.35
C GLU A 331 3.08 23.41 14.39
N VAL A 332 3.16 22.72 13.25
CA VAL A 332 4.10 21.62 12.98
C VAL A 332 5.01 21.98 11.81
N SER A 333 6.24 21.47 11.85
CA SER A 333 7.28 21.66 10.83
C SER A 333 7.89 20.33 10.38
N GLY A 334 7.17 19.23 10.63
CA GLY A 334 7.57 17.89 10.27
C GLY A 334 6.42 16.88 10.42
N PRO A 335 6.51 15.75 9.72
CA PRO A 335 5.49 14.69 9.69
C PRO A 335 5.47 13.82 10.96
N TYR A 336 4.50 12.89 11.00
CA TYR A 336 4.37 11.83 12.02
C TYR A 336 4.06 12.36 13.43
N ASN A 337 3.04 13.21 13.51
CA ASN A 337 2.66 13.92 14.74
C ASN A 337 1.93 13.06 15.80
N TYR A 338 1.43 11.87 15.46
CA TYR A 338 0.69 10.98 16.37
C TYR A 338 1.59 9.90 16.99
N PHE A 339 2.70 10.29 17.63
CA PHE A 339 3.72 9.34 18.12
C PHE A 339 3.22 8.31 19.14
N PHE A 340 2.08 8.55 19.81
CA PHE A 340 1.40 7.57 20.66
C PHE A 340 0.84 6.36 19.89
N SER A 341 0.64 6.49 18.57
CA SER A 341 0.30 5.39 17.66
C SER A 341 1.53 4.59 17.21
N ASP A 342 2.72 5.21 17.23
CA ASP A 342 4.00 4.57 16.90
C ASP A 342 4.61 3.85 18.13
N ALA A 343 4.35 4.36 19.34
CA ALA A 343 4.85 3.84 20.61
C ALA A 343 3.69 3.32 21.48
N ILE A 344 3.32 2.06 21.27
CA ILE A 344 2.12 1.43 21.86
C ILE A 344 2.32 1.18 23.39
N PRO A 345 1.42 1.67 24.26
CA PRO A 345 1.55 1.56 25.72
C PRO A 345 1.15 0.18 26.28
N GLU A 346 1.46 -0.10 27.55
CA GLU A 346 1.23 -1.42 28.18
C GLU A 346 -0.25 -1.84 28.18
N GLU A 347 -1.14 -0.86 28.36
CA GLU A 347 -2.60 -1.01 28.35
C GLU A 347 -3.14 -1.49 27.00
N VAL A 348 -2.42 -1.25 25.90
CA VAL A 348 -2.77 -1.74 24.56
C VAL A 348 -2.00 -3.02 24.23
N THR A 349 -0.71 -3.13 24.61
CA THR A 349 0.10 -4.33 24.34
C THR A 349 -0.37 -5.55 25.15
N THR A 350 -0.97 -5.38 26.32
CA THR A 350 -1.48 -6.51 27.14
C THR A 350 -2.70 -7.19 26.50
N PRO A 351 -3.80 -6.48 26.14
CA PRO A 351 -4.90 -7.08 25.39
C PRO A 351 -4.48 -7.57 24.00
N LEU A 352 -3.57 -6.87 23.32
CA LEU A 352 -2.94 -7.34 22.07
C LEU A 352 -2.28 -8.71 22.28
N GLY A 353 -1.48 -8.88 23.34
CA GLY A 353 -0.84 -10.15 23.69
C GLY A 353 -1.85 -11.27 23.93
N MET A 354 -2.98 -10.97 24.58
CA MET A 354 -4.08 -11.93 24.77
C MET A 354 -4.71 -12.35 23.44
N VAL A 355 -5.08 -11.40 22.59
CA VAL A 355 -5.69 -11.67 21.27
C VAL A 355 -4.74 -12.43 20.36
N ALA A 356 -3.45 -12.04 20.32
CA ALA A 356 -2.41 -12.71 19.55
C ALA A 356 -2.09 -14.14 20.06
N GLN A 357 -2.32 -14.42 21.34
CA GLN A 357 -2.25 -15.77 21.92
C GLN A 357 -3.55 -16.59 21.73
N GLY A 358 -4.52 -16.07 20.97
CA GLY A 358 -5.77 -16.76 20.63
C GLY A 358 -6.94 -16.50 21.59
N LEU A 359 -6.80 -15.64 22.61
CA LEU A 359 -7.92 -15.24 23.48
C LEU A 359 -8.80 -14.18 22.77
N GLN A 360 -9.48 -14.61 21.71
CA GLN A 360 -10.33 -13.74 20.87
C GLN A 360 -11.40 -12.98 21.66
N ALA A 361 -11.91 -13.54 22.76
CA ALA A 361 -12.87 -12.88 23.65
C ALA A 361 -12.35 -11.57 24.31
N ALA A 362 -11.04 -11.32 24.29
CA ALA A 362 -10.46 -10.04 24.73
C ALA A 362 -10.65 -8.90 23.71
N THR A 363 -11.17 -9.17 22.50
CA THR A 363 -11.28 -8.17 21.42
C THR A 363 -12.04 -6.90 21.79
N PRO A 364 -13.21 -6.92 22.48
CA PRO A 364 -13.89 -5.69 22.88
C PRO A 364 -13.06 -4.83 23.87
N LEU A 365 -12.31 -5.47 24.77
CA LEU A 365 -11.38 -4.77 25.67
C LEU A 365 -10.20 -4.18 24.87
N PHE A 366 -9.67 -4.91 23.89
CA PHE A 366 -8.59 -4.43 23.05
C PHE A 366 -9.01 -3.22 22.19
N GLY A 367 -10.19 -3.24 21.57
CA GLY A 367 -10.74 -2.10 20.83
C GLY A 367 -10.95 -0.86 21.71
N ALA A 368 -11.51 -1.04 22.90
CA ALA A 368 -11.66 0.03 23.89
C ALA A 368 -10.30 0.59 24.36
N SER A 369 -9.29 -0.26 24.52
CA SER A 369 -7.93 0.15 24.95
C SER A 369 -7.22 0.94 23.86
N GLN A 370 -7.33 0.51 22.59
CA GLN A 370 -6.79 1.25 21.45
C GLN A 370 -7.43 2.64 21.32
N PHE A 371 -8.77 2.73 21.37
CA PHE A 371 -9.46 4.02 21.34
C PHE A 371 -9.07 4.92 22.52
N GLY A 372 -8.98 4.36 23.74
CA GLY A 372 -8.56 5.09 24.93
C GLY A 372 -7.15 5.66 24.80
N ALA A 373 -6.21 4.89 24.24
CA ALA A 373 -4.85 5.35 23.98
C ALA A 373 -4.79 6.48 22.93
N VAL A 374 -5.60 6.41 21.88
CA VAL A 374 -5.71 7.50 20.88
C VAL A 374 -6.31 8.76 21.50
N ALA A 375 -7.45 8.65 22.19
CA ALA A 375 -8.13 9.81 22.77
C ALA A 375 -7.28 10.49 23.87
N ALA A 376 -6.62 9.70 24.73
CA ALA A 376 -5.69 10.24 25.72
C ALA A 376 -4.42 10.80 25.07
N GLY A 377 -3.87 10.10 24.06
CA GLY A 377 -2.71 10.54 23.31
C GLY A 377 -2.90 11.92 22.70
N LEU A 378 -3.97 12.10 21.91
CA LEU A 378 -4.30 13.36 21.24
C LEU A 378 -4.25 14.57 22.20
N VAL A 379 -4.86 14.44 23.37
CA VAL A 379 -4.93 15.47 24.43
C VAL A 379 -3.60 15.66 25.14
N LEU A 380 -2.90 14.58 25.51
CA LEU A 380 -1.63 14.64 26.21
C LEU A 380 -0.50 15.22 25.35
N THR A 381 -0.63 15.15 24.03
CA THR A 381 0.40 15.58 23.08
C THR A 381 0.03 16.82 22.27
N ASP A 382 -1.10 17.48 22.57
CA ASP A 382 -1.57 18.71 21.92
C ASP A 382 -1.65 18.53 20.39
N THR A 383 -2.34 17.47 19.96
CA THR A 383 -2.36 16.98 18.56
C THR A 383 -3.75 16.80 17.99
N ASP A 384 -4.79 17.21 18.71
CA ASP A 384 -6.15 17.29 18.20
C ASP A 384 -6.36 18.44 17.20
N ASP A 385 -5.51 19.46 17.20
CA ASP A 385 -5.56 20.56 16.22
C ASP A 385 -4.18 20.99 15.74
N LEU A 386 -3.78 20.49 14.57
CA LEU A 386 -2.47 20.73 13.95
C LEU A 386 -2.57 21.69 12.77
N TRP A 387 -1.51 22.44 12.50
CA TRP A 387 -1.36 23.25 11.29
C TRP A 387 0.08 23.22 10.76
N GLY A 388 0.26 22.96 9.47
CA GLY A 388 1.58 22.80 8.86
C GLY A 388 1.57 22.90 7.35
N TRP A 389 2.70 22.62 6.70
CA TRP A 389 2.71 22.35 5.26
C TRP A 389 2.05 21.00 4.96
N SER A 390 1.63 20.81 3.71
CA SER A 390 0.88 19.62 3.27
C SER A 390 1.47 18.30 3.81
N LYS A 391 2.74 18.00 3.53
CA LYS A 391 3.40 16.75 3.97
C LYS A 391 3.46 16.57 5.49
N ASP A 392 3.54 17.65 6.27
CA ASP A 392 3.71 17.59 7.73
C ASP A 392 2.45 17.07 8.45
N VAL A 393 1.30 17.15 7.79
CA VAL A 393 0.02 16.62 8.29
C VAL A 393 -0.58 15.53 7.42
N LEU A 394 -0.11 15.34 6.17
CA LEU A 394 -0.50 14.20 5.32
C LEU A 394 0.26 12.91 5.68
N PHE A 395 1.50 12.99 6.15
CA PHE A 395 2.24 11.83 6.65
C PHE A 395 2.04 11.67 8.17
N TYR A 396 1.37 10.60 8.58
CA TYR A 396 0.99 10.37 9.97
C TYR A 396 1.10 8.90 10.44
N LEU A 397 1.61 8.00 9.60
CA LEU A 397 1.89 6.59 9.96
C LEU A 397 3.34 6.22 9.67
N ARG A 398 4.05 5.63 10.64
CA ARG A 398 5.37 5.02 10.42
C ARG A 398 5.29 3.51 10.24
N HIS A 399 6.32 2.90 9.66
CA HIS A 399 6.46 1.44 9.59
C HIS A 399 6.50 0.74 10.97
N THR A 400 6.70 1.48 12.06
CA THR A 400 6.72 0.97 13.45
C THR A 400 5.34 0.77 14.06
N THR A 401 4.27 1.24 13.41
CA THR A 401 2.88 1.02 13.81
C THR A 401 2.54 -0.48 13.91
N LEU A 402 1.43 -0.81 14.60
CA LEU A 402 1.05 -2.20 14.82
C LEU A 402 0.83 -2.93 13.49
N ARG A 403 1.51 -4.07 13.30
CA ARG A 403 1.32 -4.92 12.12
C ARG A 403 -0.11 -5.43 12.04
N VAL A 404 -0.71 -5.21 10.89
CA VAL A 404 -2.08 -5.62 10.58
C VAL A 404 -2.18 -6.19 9.18
N VAL A 405 -3.30 -6.81 8.90
CA VAL A 405 -3.80 -7.16 7.56
C VAL A 405 -5.08 -6.37 7.35
N ALA A 406 -5.41 -6.06 6.11
CA ALA A 406 -6.69 -5.42 5.79
C ALA A 406 -7.30 -6.06 4.54
N GLY A 407 -8.63 -6.16 4.53
CA GLY A 407 -9.42 -6.38 3.33
C GLY A 407 -10.37 -5.22 3.09
N GLY A 408 -10.84 -5.07 1.86
CA GLY A 408 -11.69 -3.96 1.47
C GLY A 408 -11.38 -3.46 0.06
N GLY A 409 -11.73 -2.21 -0.23
CA GLY A 409 -11.48 -1.61 -1.53
C GLY A 409 -12.10 -0.24 -1.72
N ALA A 410 -12.10 0.21 -2.97
CA ALA A 410 -12.73 1.45 -3.41
C ALA A 410 -14.16 1.20 -3.90
N VAL A 411 -15.09 2.03 -3.45
CA VAL A 411 -16.41 2.18 -4.06
C VAL A 411 -16.39 3.45 -4.91
N ILE A 412 -16.49 3.29 -6.22
CA ILE A 412 -16.52 4.38 -7.19
C ILE A 412 -17.97 4.79 -7.42
N THR A 413 -18.27 6.07 -7.19
CA THR A 413 -19.63 6.61 -7.22
C THR A 413 -19.60 8.13 -7.39
N LYS A 414 -20.77 8.78 -7.41
CA LYS A 414 -20.91 10.25 -7.41
C LYS A 414 -20.84 10.80 -5.98
N ARG A 415 -20.36 12.04 -5.81
CA ARG A 415 -20.29 12.77 -4.52
C ARG A 415 -21.55 12.65 -3.65
N SER A 416 -22.73 12.77 -4.26
CA SER A 416 -24.03 12.71 -3.55
C SER A 416 -24.40 11.34 -2.95
N ASN A 417 -23.60 10.29 -3.19
CA ASN A 417 -23.80 8.97 -2.60
C ASN A 417 -22.86 8.70 -1.39
N ILE A 418 -22.00 9.65 -0.98
CA ILE A 418 -21.00 9.42 0.09
C ILE A 418 -21.64 8.95 1.40
N GLY A 419 -22.63 9.67 1.94
CA GLY A 419 -23.31 9.25 3.16
C GLY A 419 -23.99 7.89 3.02
N ARG A 420 -24.50 7.56 1.83
CA ARG A 420 -25.17 6.28 1.57
C ARG A 420 -24.20 5.11 1.67
N VAL A 421 -23.09 5.21 0.94
CA VAL A 421 -22.07 4.15 0.86
C VAL A 421 -21.48 3.86 2.24
N VAL A 422 -21.12 4.91 2.98
CA VAL A 422 -20.53 4.78 4.32
C VAL A 422 -21.55 4.27 5.35
N HIS A 423 -22.81 4.72 5.28
CA HIS A 423 -23.88 4.21 6.14
C HIS A 423 -24.18 2.73 5.92
N GLU A 424 -24.26 2.29 4.66
CA GLU A 424 -24.49 0.87 4.30
C GLU A 424 -23.36 -0.03 4.84
N MET A 425 -22.09 0.33 4.61
CA MET A 425 -20.94 -0.45 5.07
C MET A 425 -20.87 -0.55 6.60
N THR A 426 -21.03 0.58 7.30
CA THR A 426 -20.88 0.63 8.76
C THR A 426 -22.05 -0.06 9.47
N SER A 427 -23.26 0.03 8.92
CA SER A 427 -24.42 -0.73 9.39
C SER A 427 -24.23 -2.24 9.22
N TRP A 428 -23.79 -2.68 8.02
CA TRP A 428 -23.46 -4.08 7.75
C TRP A 428 -22.37 -4.57 8.71
N LEU A 429 -21.26 -3.84 8.81
CA LEU A 429 -20.13 -4.22 9.66
C LEU A 429 -20.54 -4.35 11.13
N ASN A 430 -21.34 -3.41 11.65
CA ASN A 430 -21.87 -3.49 13.02
C ASN A 430 -22.73 -4.75 13.23
N GLU A 431 -23.64 -5.04 12.30
CA GLU A 431 -24.49 -6.24 12.35
C GLU A 431 -23.64 -7.51 12.35
N ARG A 432 -22.65 -7.62 11.44
CA ARG A 432 -21.80 -8.79 11.32
C ARG A 432 -20.88 -8.98 12.53
N MET A 433 -20.20 -7.93 13.01
CA MET A 433 -19.40 -8.03 14.24
C MET A 433 -20.26 -8.45 15.44
N THR A 434 -21.49 -7.94 15.56
CA THR A 434 -22.44 -8.36 16.60
C THR A 434 -22.85 -9.83 16.45
N HIS A 435 -23.11 -10.29 15.23
CA HIS A 435 -23.43 -11.68 14.93
C HIS A 435 -22.30 -12.63 15.30
N TYR A 436 -21.07 -12.40 14.83
CA TYR A 436 -19.90 -13.23 15.17
C TYR A 436 -19.64 -13.23 16.68
N ALA A 437 -19.74 -12.06 17.35
CA ALA A 437 -19.60 -11.98 18.81
C ALA A 437 -20.68 -12.79 19.56
N SER A 438 -21.91 -12.89 19.04
CA SER A 438 -22.96 -13.74 19.62
C SER A 438 -22.66 -15.25 19.53
N LEU A 439 -21.76 -15.64 18.62
CA LEU A 439 -21.22 -16.99 18.48
C LEU A 439 -19.90 -17.20 19.26
N GLY A 440 -19.44 -16.18 20.00
CA GLY A 440 -18.14 -16.18 20.68
C GLY A 440 -16.93 -16.01 19.76
N GLN A 441 -17.14 -15.57 18.51
CA GLN A 441 -16.12 -15.42 17.48
C GLN A 441 -15.76 -13.94 17.28
N TYR A 442 -14.48 -13.64 17.12
CA TYR A 442 -14.00 -12.26 16.94
C TYR A 442 -12.98 -12.18 15.77
N PRO A 443 -13.45 -12.28 14.51
CA PRO A 443 -12.58 -12.23 13.33
C PRO A 443 -11.95 -10.85 13.11
N VAL A 444 -12.63 -9.78 13.56
CA VAL A 444 -12.18 -8.38 13.43
C VAL A 444 -11.76 -7.85 14.79
N ASN A 445 -10.46 -7.54 14.95
CA ASN A 445 -9.90 -7.04 16.22
C ASN A 445 -9.06 -5.75 16.08
N MET A 446 -8.97 -5.19 14.88
CA MET A 446 -8.42 -3.86 14.61
C MET A 446 -9.49 -2.99 13.92
N PRO A 447 -9.25 -1.70 13.66
CA PRO A 447 -10.29 -0.79 13.20
C PRO A 447 -10.92 -1.10 11.84
N PHE A 448 -12.09 -0.51 11.64
CA PHE A 448 -12.55 -0.09 10.33
C PHE A 448 -11.92 1.25 9.96
N GLU A 449 -11.47 1.39 8.72
CA GLU A 449 -10.93 2.64 8.17
C GLU A 449 -11.76 3.07 6.97
N VAL A 450 -12.25 4.31 6.99
CA VAL A 450 -12.90 4.93 5.82
C VAL A 450 -12.26 6.27 5.49
N ARG A 451 -11.89 6.43 4.21
CA ARG A 451 -11.38 7.68 3.62
C ARG A 451 -11.91 7.81 2.19
N LEU A 452 -11.66 8.95 1.55
CA LEU A 452 -12.05 9.17 0.16
C LEU A 452 -10.97 9.91 -0.62
N CYS A 453 -11.02 9.76 -1.94
CA CYS A 453 -10.32 10.63 -2.88
C CYS A 453 -11.15 10.82 -4.15
N GLY A 454 -10.62 11.58 -5.12
CA GLY A 454 -11.20 11.66 -6.45
C GLY A 454 -10.97 10.38 -7.27
N VAL A 455 -11.54 10.34 -8.45
CA VAL A 455 -11.09 9.45 -9.53
C VAL A 455 -9.82 10.00 -10.19
N ASP A 456 -9.13 9.20 -10.99
CA ASP A 456 -8.02 9.67 -11.84
C ASP A 456 -8.56 10.50 -13.01
N ASP A 457 -8.89 11.77 -12.76
CA ASP A 457 -9.44 12.69 -13.75
C ASP A 457 -8.34 13.21 -14.70
N ASP A 458 -8.53 12.99 -15.99
CA ASP A 458 -7.62 13.45 -17.05
C ASP A 458 -7.60 15.00 -17.14
N GLY A 459 -8.66 15.67 -16.68
CA GLY A 459 -8.71 17.13 -16.58
C GLY A 459 -7.78 17.74 -15.53
N GLU A 460 -7.18 16.92 -14.65
CA GLU A 460 -6.13 17.36 -13.71
C GLU A 460 -4.72 17.34 -14.34
N VAL A 461 -4.55 16.70 -15.50
CA VAL A 461 -3.25 16.51 -16.17
C VAL A 461 -2.90 17.74 -16.99
N LEU A 462 -1.72 18.32 -16.76
CA LEU A 462 -1.28 19.57 -17.39
C LEU A 462 -0.36 19.39 -18.61
N VAL A 463 -0.30 18.18 -19.15
CA VAL A 463 0.43 17.81 -20.38
C VAL A 463 -0.51 17.05 -21.30
N ASP A 464 -0.13 16.90 -22.58
CA ASP A 464 -0.89 16.04 -23.51
C ASP A 464 -0.99 14.62 -22.92
N SER A 465 -2.20 14.06 -22.91
CA SER A 465 -2.53 12.81 -22.22
C SER A 465 -3.29 11.84 -23.13
N ALA A 466 -2.97 10.55 -23.01
CA ALA A 466 -3.75 9.46 -23.59
C ALA A 466 -4.91 8.99 -22.69
N GLY A 467 -4.98 9.48 -21.44
CA GLY A 467 -6.05 9.17 -20.50
C GLY A 467 -5.56 8.79 -19.09
N ALA A 468 -6.46 8.15 -18.34
CA ALA A 468 -6.24 7.70 -16.97
C ALA A 468 -5.49 6.34 -16.89
N PRO A 469 -4.87 6.00 -15.74
CA PRO A 469 -4.22 4.70 -15.52
C PRO A 469 -5.18 3.52 -15.68
N ASP A 470 -4.88 2.56 -16.58
CA ASP A 470 -5.86 1.55 -16.98
C ASP A 470 -6.22 0.53 -15.90
N LEU A 471 -5.27 0.20 -15.03
CA LEU A 471 -5.46 -0.71 -13.92
C LEU A 471 -5.61 0.01 -12.57
N SER A 472 -5.77 1.34 -12.53
CA SER A 472 -6.03 2.02 -11.25
C SER A 472 -7.42 1.65 -10.69
N ALA A 473 -7.47 1.33 -9.41
CA ALA A 473 -8.74 1.09 -8.71
C ALA A 473 -9.68 2.30 -8.76
N VAL A 474 -9.16 3.53 -8.95
CA VAL A 474 -9.92 4.78 -9.07
C VAL A 474 -9.96 5.36 -10.49
N ARG A 475 -9.63 4.56 -11.51
CA ARG A 475 -9.88 4.90 -12.91
C ARG A 475 -11.35 5.30 -13.12
N PRO A 476 -11.64 6.45 -13.77
CA PRO A 476 -13.01 6.85 -14.08
C PRO A 476 -13.80 5.78 -14.84
N ARG A 477 -15.13 5.93 -14.85
CA ARG A 477 -16.03 5.04 -15.62
C ARG A 477 -16.47 5.74 -16.90
N ALA A 478 -16.06 5.20 -18.05
CA ALA A 478 -16.40 5.78 -19.37
C ALA A 478 -17.91 5.93 -19.59
N ASP A 479 -18.71 4.99 -19.08
CA ASP A 479 -20.18 5.00 -19.11
C ASP A 479 -20.82 5.81 -17.98
N ARG A 480 -20.07 6.19 -16.94
CA ARG A 480 -20.53 6.89 -15.72
C ARG A 480 -19.60 8.06 -15.37
N GLN A 481 -19.54 9.04 -16.25
CA GLN A 481 -18.81 10.29 -16.05
C GLN A 481 -19.36 11.13 -14.88
N ASP A 482 -20.53 10.79 -14.32
CA ASP A 482 -21.06 11.36 -13.08
C ASP A 482 -20.39 10.80 -11.81
N TRP A 483 -19.57 9.74 -11.91
CA TRP A 483 -18.87 9.13 -10.78
C TRP A 483 -17.47 9.69 -10.63
N ASP A 484 -17.39 10.73 -9.80
CA ASP A 484 -16.20 11.55 -9.50
C ASP A 484 -15.48 11.16 -8.20
N THR A 485 -16.04 10.23 -7.42
CA THR A 485 -15.65 9.94 -6.04
C THR A 485 -15.22 8.50 -5.85
N ALA A 486 -14.08 8.28 -5.21
CA ALA A 486 -13.63 6.98 -4.72
C ALA A 486 -13.67 6.92 -3.19
N ILE A 487 -14.50 6.04 -2.63
CA ILE A 487 -14.66 5.86 -1.18
C ILE A 487 -13.94 4.57 -0.79
N TRP A 488 -12.83 4.70 -0.07
CA TRP A 488 -12.00 3.59 0.39
C TRP A 488 -12.49 3.11 1.74
N MET A 489 -12.86 1.84 1.82
CA MET A 489 -13.37 1.21 3.04
C MET A 489 -12.61 -0.08 3.30
N ASN A 490 -11.94 -0.14 4.46
CA ASN A 490 -11.09 -1.25 4.85
C ASN A 490 -11.49 -1.76 6.24
N VAL A 491 -11.48 -3.09 6.41
CA VAL A 491 -11.57 -3.74 7.71
C VAL A 491 -10.23 -4.38 8.03
N VAL A 492 -9.69 -4.03 9.19
CA VAL A 492 -8.33 -4.36 9.61
C VAL A 492 -8.37 -5.42 10.73
N SER A 493 -7.36 -6.29 10.80
CA SER A 493 -7.21 -7.25 11.90
C SER A 493 -5.75 -7.66 12.09
N ILE A 494 -5.40 -8.25 13.23
CA ILE A 494 -4.06 -8.81 13.49
C ILE A 494 -3.83 -10.02 12.54
N PRO A 495 -2.63 -10.19 11.94
CA PRO A 495 -2.32 -11.34 11.09
C PRO A 495 -2.55 -12.67 11.81
N GLY A 496 -3.15 -13.64 11.13
CA GLY A 496 -3.47 -14.96 11.70
C GLY A 496 -4.70 -15.00 12.62
N THR A 497 -5.49 -13.94 12.73
CA THR A 497 -6.75 -13.94 13.50
C THR A 497 -7.72 -15.00 12.98
N ALA A 498 -8.16 -15.93 13.84
CA ALA A 498 -9.04 -17.02 13.46
C ALA A 498 -10.40 -16.51 12.92
N GLY A 499 -10.84 -17.07 11.79
CA GLY A 499 -12.08 -16.68 11.10
C GLY A 499 -11.98 -15.44 10.22
N LEU A 500 -10.87 -14.69 10.24
CA LEU A 500 -10.73 -13.45 9.47
C LEU A 500 -10.87 -13.64 7.95
N PRO A 501 -10.24 -14.62 7.27
CA PRO A 501 -10.37 -14.75 5.82
C PRO A 501 -11.81 -15.03 5.38
N ALA A 502 -12.54 -15.88 6.13
CA ALA A 502 -13.96 -16.12 5.91
C ALA A 502 -14.81 -14.86 6.12
N PHE A 503 -14.52 -14.04 7.13
CA PHE A 503 -15.18 -12.75 7.34
C PHE A 503 -14.93 -11.79 6.17
N LEU A 504 -13.68 -11.68 5.70
CA LEU A 504 -13.32 -10.79 4.60
C LEU A 504 -13.85 -11.28 3.23
N ARG A 505 -13.99 -12.59 3.03
CA ARG A 505 -14.73 -13.21 1.92
C ARG A 505 -16.22 -12.85 1.95
N GLU A 506 -16.82 -12.89 3.14
CA GLU A 506 -18.21 -12.50 3.34
C GLU A 506 -18.40 -11.01 2.98
N MET A 507 -17.47 -10.17 3.45
CA MET A 507 -17.43 -8.74 3.17
C MET A 507 -17.25 -8.43 1.70
N GLU A 508 -16.24 -8.97 1.01
CA GLU A 508 -15.98 -8.64 -0.40
C GLU A 508 -17.16 -9.07 -1.30
N ARG A 509 -17.78 -10.23 -1.01
CA ARG A 509 -18.96 -10.70 -1.76
C ARG A 509 -20.19 -9.83 -1.47
N TRP A 510 -20.36 -9.34 -0.25
CA TRP A 510 -21.39 -8.33 0.06
C TRP A 510 -21.11 -6.99 -0.65
N MET A 511 -19.86 -6.49 -0.64
CA MET A 511 -19.49 -5.23 -1.28
C MET A 511 -19.71 -5.28 -2.80
N VAL A 512 -19.30 -6.36 -3.47
CA VAL A 512 -19.55 -6.58 -4.91
C VAL A 512 -21.04 -6.63 -5.23
N ALA A 513 -21.86 -7.27 -4.40
CA ALA A 513 -23.30 -7.34 -4.61
C ALA A 513 -24.00 -5.99 -4.34
N ASN A 514 -23.65 -5.32 -3.23
CA ASN A 514 -24.30 -4.10 -2.78
C ASN A 514 -23.92 -2.89 -3.64
N TYR A 515 -22.63 -2.69 -3.92
CA TYR A 515 -22.11 -1.56 -4.69
C TYR A 515 -22.09 -1.89 -6.19
N SER A 516 -23.28 -2.02 -6.76
CA SER A 516 -23.50 -2.44 -8.15
C SER A 516 -24.64 -1.67 -8.83
N GLY A 517 -24.78 -1.87 -10.14
CA GLY A 517 -25.82 -1.24 -10.96
C GLY A 517 -25.65 0.27 -11.11
N ASP A 518 -26.76 1.00 -11.16
CA ASP A 518 -26.76 2.40 -11.59
C ASP A 518 -26.32 3.43 -10.54
N TYR A 519 -25.73 3.02 -9.41
CA TYR A 519 -25.30 3.97 -8.37
C TYR A 519 -23.85 3.87 -7.93
N ALA A 520 -23.20 2.70 -8.03
CA ALA A 520 -21.79 2.53 -7.67
C ALA A 520 -21.18 1.28 -8.32
N THR A 521 -19.85 1.20 -8.29
CA THR A 521 -19.10 -0.05 -8.55
C THR A 521 -18.02 -0.24 -7.47
N PHE A 522 -17.73 -1.49 -7.10
CA PHE A 522 -16.62 -1.83 -6.21
C PHE A 522 -15.39 -2.30 -7.00
N ARG A 523 -14.19 -1.86 -6.59
CA ARG A 523 -12.89 -2.40 -7.04
C ARG A 523 -12.00 -2.68 -5.82
N PRO A 524 -11.19 -3.76 -5.82
CA PRO A 524 -10.28 -4.04 -4.70
C PRO A 524 -9.20 -2.96 -4.54
N GLU A 525 -8.76 -2.69 -3.31
CA GLU A 525 -7.54 -1.89 -3.08
C GLU A 525 -6.33 -2.81 -3.32
N TRP A 526 -5.64 -2.63 -4.45
CA TRP A 526 -4.54 -3.50 -4.89
C TRP A 526 -3.41 -3.69 -3.88
N SER A 527 -3.23 -2.75 -2.96
CA SER A 527 -2.21 -2.84 -1.91
C SER A 527 -2.56 -3.89 -0.83
N LYS A 528 -3.87 -4.14 -0.61
CA LYS A 528 -4.48 -4.89 0.52
C LYS A 528 -4.90 -6.29 0.11
N GLY A 529 -5.59 -7.01 1.00
CA GLY A 529 -6.20 -8.31 0.74
C GLY A 529 -7.52 -8.22 -0.05
N TRP A 530 -7.67 -9.14 -1.01
CA TRP A 530 -8.85 -9.34 -1.86
C TRP A 530 -8.80 -10.77 -2.44
N ALA A 531 -9.88 -11.23 -3.08
CA ALA A 531 -10.05 -12.61 -3.55
C ALA A 531 -9.89 -13.64 -2.40
N PHE A 532 -10.65 -13.44 -1.34
CA PHE A 532 -10.59 -14.25 -0.12
C PHE A 532 -11.31 -15.59 -0.29
N THR A 533 -10.61 -16.67 0.00
CA THR A 533 -11.22 -17.93 0.41
C THR A 533 -11.49 -17.91 1.93
N ASP A 534 -12.19 -18.91 2.45
CA ASP A 534 -12.37 -19.08 3.90
C ASP A 534 -11.03 -19.23 4.67
N GLN A 535 -9.91 -19.42 3.96
CA GLN A 535 -8.58 -19.71 4.52
C GLN A 535 -7.54 -18.62 4.24
N ALA A 536 -7.60 -17.90 3.10
CA ALA A 536 -6.59 -16.93 2.71
C ALA A 536 -7.09 -15.93 1.64
N ALA A 537 -6.51 -14.71 1.66
CA ALA A 537 -6.55 -13.76 0.54
C ALA A 537 -5.85 -14.31 -0.71
N TYR A 538 -6.11 -13.70 -1.87
CA TYR A 538 -5.41 -13.95 -3.14
C TYR A 538 -5.58 -15.38 -3.70
N GLN A 539 -6.67 -16.06 -3.35
CA GLN A 539 -6.89 -17.47 -3.70
C GLN A 539 -8.25 -17.79 -4.33
N ASP A 540 -9.25 -16.91 -4.28
CA ASP A 540 -10.54 -17.16 -4.94
C ASP A 540 -10.42 -17.00 -6.46
N ASP A 541 -10.40 -18.13 -7.19
CA ASP A 541 -10.24 -18.15 -8.65
C ASP A 541 -11.36 -17.40 -9.41
N GLU A 542 -12.60 -17.45 -8.94
CA GLU A 542 -13.73 -16.70 -9.54
C GLU A 542 -13.44 -15.20 -9.43
N PHE A 543 -13.01 -14.76 -8.25
CA PHE A 543 -12.73 -13.35 -7.97
C PHE A 543 -11.52 -12.85 -8.78
N LEU A 544 -10.42 -13.62 -8.81
CA LEU A 544 -9.20 -13.28 -9.55
C LEU A 544 -9.43 -13.21 -11.07
N THR A 545 -10.11 -14.20 -11.65
CA THR A 545 -10.15 -14.41 -13.12
C THR A 545 -11.41 -13.85 -13.78
N SER A 546 -12.49 -13.63 -13.01
CA SER A 546 -13.79 -13.22 -13.54
C SER A 546 -14.30 -11.93 -12.90
N THR A 547 -14.44 -11.88 -11.58
CA THR A 547 -15.04 -10.72 -10.89
C THR A 547 -14.21 -9.46 -11.08
N VAL A 548 -12.91 -9.50 -10.74
CA VAL A 548 -12.04 -8.32 -10.84
C VAL A 548 -11.93 -7.81 -12.29
N PRO A 549 -11.56 -8.64 -13.29
CA PRO A 549 -11.53 -8.20 -14.69
C PRO A 549 -12.86 -7.60 -15.19
N ALA A 550 -14.01 -8.13 -14.75
CA ALA A 550 -15.30 -7.58 -15.14
C ALA A 550 -15.54 -6.14 -14.62
N THR A 551 -15.02 -5.78 -13.44
CA THR A 551 -15.14 -4.41 -12.89
C THR A 551 -14.38 -3.37 -13.71
N PHE A 552 -13.29 -3.78 -14.36
CA PHE A 552 -12.48 -2.93 -15.25
C PHE A 552 -13.06 -2.87 -16.66
N ARG A 553 -13.37 -4.03 -17.27
CA ARG A 553 -13.98 -4.09 -18.64
C ARG A 553 -15.34 -3.41 -18.74
N ALA A 554 -16.11 -3.36 -17.66
CA ALA A 554 -17.41 -2.71 -17.66
C ALA A 554 -17.25 -1.19 -17.89
N GLY A 555 -18.09 -0.63 -18.76
CA GLY A 555 -17.88 0.65 -19.42
C GLY A 555 -17.58 0.50 -20.91
N GLY A 556 -16.99 -0.64 -21.32
CA GLY A 556 -16.89 -1.05 -22.73
C GLY A 556 -15.78 -0.36 -23.53
N ASP A 557 -14.80 0.24 -22.86
CA ASP A 557 -13.66 0.93 -23.48
C ASP A 557 -12.43 0.02 -23.72
N GLY A 558 -12.47 -1.24 -23.26
CA GLY A 558 -11.45 -2.26 -23.56
C GLY A 558 -10.16 -2.16 -22.73
N ASN A 559 -10.13 -1.27 -21.73
CA ASN A 559 -8.94 -0.92 -20.95
C ASN A 559 -8.15 -2.10 -20.35
N TRP A 560 -8.86 -3.07 -19.77
CA TRP A 560 -8.24 -4.20 -19.09
C TRP A 560 -7.45 -5.05 -20.09
N ASP A 561 -8.10 -5.41 -21.19
CA ASP A 561 -7.51 -6.26 -22.22
C ASP A 561 -6.38 -5.52 -22.98
N PHE A 562 -6.52 -4.20 -23.17
CA PHE A 562 -5.45 -3.33 -23.68
C PHE A 562 -4.23 -3.29 -22.74
N ALA A 563 -4.44 -3.14 -21.43
CA ALA A 563 -3.36 -3.10 -20.46
C ALA A 563 -2.63 -4.45 -20.35
N LEU A 564 -3.35 -5.58 -20.39
CA LEU A 564 -2.74 -6.92 -20.45
C LEU A 564 -1.87 -7.06 -21.72
N ALA A 565 -2.42 -6.77 -22.90
CA ALA A 565 -1.70 -6.86 -24.16
C ALA A 565 -0.45 -5.96 -24.18
N THR A 566 -0.54 -4.73 -23.70
CA THR A 566 0.60 -3.79 -23.62
C THR A 566 1.67 -4.28 -22.64
N LEU A 567 1.27 -4.80 -21.47
CA LEU A 567 2.23 -5.35 -20.50
C LEU A 567 2.94 -6.61 -20.99
N ASP A 568 2.29 -7.42 -21.83
CA ASP A 568 2.89 -8.60 -22.43
C ASP A 568 3.67 -8.30 -23.73
N GLU A 569 3.32 -7.27 -24.48
CA GLU A 569 4.15 -6.75 -25.59
C GLU A 569 5.53 -6.27 -25.08
N HIS A 570 5.53 -5.56 -23.93
CA HIS A 570 6.76 -5.04 -23.33
C HIS A 570 7.46 -5.99 -22.36
N ASP A 571 6.86 -7.15 -22.04
CA ASP A 571 7.50 -8.25 -21.29
C ASP A 571 6.99 -9.64 -21.75
N PRO A 572 7.25 -10.05 -23.01
CA PRO A 572 6.69 -11.26 -23.61
C PRO A 572 7.29 -12.55 -23.03
N HIS A 573 8.39 -12.44 -22.29
CA HIS A 573 9.04 -13.54 -21.59
C HIS A 573 8.69 -13.59 -20.09
N ARG A 574 7.82 -12.67 -19.63
CA ARG A 574 7.28 -12.58 -18.26
C ARG A 574 8.38 -12.53 -17.19
N VAL A 575 9.50 -11.88 -17.52
CA VAL A 575 10.62 -11.63 -16.60
C VAL A 575 10.13 -10.83 -15.39
N PHE A 576 9.18 -9.91 -15.58
CA PHE A 576 8.58 -9.11 -14.51
C PHE A 576 7.26 -9.72 -13.99
N SER A 577 7.17 -11.05 -13.85
CA SER A 577 5.99 -11.74 -13.33
C SER A 577 6.28 -12.69 -12.15
N ASN A 578 5.22 -13.28 -11.61
CA ASN A 578 5.22 -14.44 -10.71
C ASN A 578 3.89 -15.21 -10.86
N THR A 579 3.78 -16.38 -10.22
CA THR A 579 2.61 -17.27 -10.37
C THR A 579 1.28 -16.67 -9.89
N PHE A 580 1.29 -15.60 -9.09
CA PHE A 580 0.07 -14.88 -8.74
C PHE A 580 -0.32 -13.91 -9.86
N LEU A 581 0.64 -13.11 -10.35
CA LEU A 581 0.44 -12.21 -11.48
C LEU A 581 -0.01 -12.96 -12.74
N ASP A 582 0.48 -14.18 -12.96
CA ASP A 582 0.05 -15.04 -14.08
C ASP A 582 -1.41 -15.53 -13.97
N ARG A 583 -2.03 -15.46 -12.78
CA ARG A 583 -3.47 -15.78 -12.56
C ARG A 583 -4.37 -14.56 -12.76
N VAL A 584 -3.99 -13.39 -12.23
CA VAL A 584 -4.81 -12.17 -12.35
C VAL A 584 -4.59 -11.44 -13.68
N LEU A 585 -3.36 -11.39 -14.18
CA LEU A 585 -2.97 -10.76 -15.44
C LEU A 585 -2.39 -11.85 -16.37
N PRO A 586 -3.22 -12.82 -16.82
CA PRO A 586 -2.78 -13.91 -17.67
C PRO A 586 -2.21 -13.41 -19.01
N PRO A 587 -1.36 -14.20 -19.69
CA PRO A 587 -0.90 -13.92 -21.04
C PRO A 587 -2.07 -13.63 -22.00
N SER A 588 -1.97 -12.53 -22.76
CA SER A 588 -2.95 -12.14 -23.81
C SER A 588 -2.98 -13.09 -25.01
#